data_AF-A0A7V6WFE8-F1
#
_entry.id   AF-A0A7V6WFE8-F1
#
_cell.length_a   1.000
_cell.length_b   1.000
_cell.length_c   1.000
_cell.angle_alpha   90.00
_cell.angle_beta   90.00
_cell.angle_gamma   90.00
#
_symmetry.space_group_name_H-M   'P 1'
#
loop_
_entity.id
_entity.type
_entity.pdbx_description
1 polymer ?
#
loop_
_entity_poly.entity_id
_entity_poly.type
_entity_poly.pdbx_seq_one_letter_code
_entity_poly.pdbx_strand_id
1 'polypeptide(L)'
;MTIITDRVDSDGIITIDSAKCSGCGTCVAVCKDLSLKLADGKVTINQEPIFGCIACGHCAAVCPNNAIMVEGRTLSSRDFIQIPSKEEKTSYRELYSLVLARRSVRDFQDREVDPDIIDKILQLSVTAPMGIPPSSVEVMILHGKTRVREFSFDFIDYLKKYRWIISPTIIRLLRPFIGKDNYDAFRTFVIPMMDFFVQRKVMEENWLLYDAPLAMYFYGVFTDPADPYIAATYAMLAAESLGLGS
;
A
#
# COMPACT_ATOMS: atom_id res chain seq x y z
N MET A 1 -4.48 23.25 13.08
CA MET A 1 -5.40 22.22 13.64
C MET A 1 -4.85 20.88 13.20
N THR A 2 -4.38 20.06 14.15
CA THR A 2 -3.72 18.78 13.87
C THR A 2 -4.59 17.80 13.09
N ILE A 3 -3.99 17.09 12.14
CA ILE A 3 -4.65 15.97 11.46
C ILE A 3 -4.53 14.72 12.32
N ILE A 4 -5.65 14.27 12.88
CA ILE A 4 -5.76 13.04 13.66
C ILE A 4 -5.89 11.85 12.70
N THR A 5 -5.16 10.79 13.02
CA THR A 5 -5.22 9.47 12.35
C THR A 5 -5.59 8.42 13.41
N ASP A 6 -5.81 7.18 13.00
CA ASP A 6 -6.01 6.05 13.90
C ASP A 6 -4.76 5.72 14.76
N ARG A 7 -3.58 6.15 14.32
CA ARG A 7 -2.31 5.89 15.02
C ARG A 7 -1.81 7.06 15.87
N VAL A 8 -2.15 8.29 15.49
CA VAL A 8 -1.57 9.51 16.10
C VAL A 8 -2.56 10.67 16.13
N ASP A 9 -2.48 11.47 17.19
CA ASP A 9 -3.35 12.62 17.48
C ASP A 9 -2.58 13.96 17.65
N SER A 10 -1.28 13.96 17.35
CA SER A 10 -0.36 15.08 17.56
C SER A 10 0.39 15.48 16.30
N ASP A 11 0.94 16.71 16.30
CA ASP A 11 1.79 17.22 15.24
C ASP A 11 3.17 16.53 15.24
N GLY A 12 3.81 16.52 14.08
CA GLY A 12 5.22 16.21 13.94
C GLY A 12 6.09 17.31 14.54
N ILE A 13 7.25 16.92 15.04
CA ILE A 13 8.22 17.81 15.66
C ILE A 13 9.29 18.13 14.61
N ILE A 14 9.48 19.42 14.35
CA ILE A 14 10.55 19.90 13.46
C ILE A 14 11.67 20.48 14.31
N THR A 15 12.89 20.00 14.12
CA THR A 15 14.10 20.57 14.74
C THR A 15 15.02 21.13 13.65
N ILE A 16 15.54 22.34 13.87
CA ILE A 16 16.42 23.04 12.93
C ILE A 16 17.79 23.27 13.57
N ASP A 17 18.85 22.77 12.94
CA ASP A 17 20.23 23.10 13.29
C ASP A 17 20.63 24.42 12.63
N SER A 18 20.55 25.50 13.40
CA SER A 18 20.86 26.86 12.95
C SER A 18 22.31 27.03 12.47
N ALA A 19 23.24 26.22 12.96
CA ALA A 19 24.65 26.26 12.56
C ALA A 19 24.83 25.68 11.15
N LYS A 20 24.09 24.63 10.79
CA LYS A 20 24.10 24.03 9.45
C LYS A 20 23.19 24.76 8.43
N CYS A 21 22.19 25.48 8.91
CA CYS A 21 21.25 26.19 8.05
C CYS A 21 21.96 27.30 7.25
N SER A 22 21.91 27.25 5.92
CA SER A 22 22.45 28.32 5.06
C SER A 22 21.44 29.42 4.74
N GLY A 23 20.16 29.24 5.09
CA GLY A 23 19.11 30.19 4.72
C GLY A 23 18.58 30.05 3.29
N CYS A 24 18.93 28.99 2.55
CA CYS A 24 18.55 28.85 1.14
C CYS A 24 17.03 28.74 0.88
N GLY A 25 16.23 28.37 1.88
CA GLY A 25 14.77 28.34 1.80
C GLY A 25 14.16 27.16 1.03
N THR A 26 14.93 26.20 0.52
CA THR A 26 14.41 25.04 -0.24
C THR A 26 13.36 24.25 0.55
N CYS A 27 13.62 24.03 1.84
CA CYS A 27 12.70 23.36 2.76
C CYS A 27 11.37 24.12 2.96
N VAL A 28 11.41 25.45 2.94
CA VAL A 28 10.21 26.31 3.04
C VAL A 28 9.36 26.15 1.78
N ALA A 29 9.99 26.13 0.60
CA ALA A 29 9.28 26.02 -0.68
C ALA A 29 8.52 24.69 -0.85
N VAL A 30 9.07 23.59 -0.33
CA VAL A 30 8.45 22.26 -0.41
C VAL A 30 7.43 21.99 0.69
N CYS A 31 7.49 22.72 1.82
CA CYS A 31 6.57 22.53 2.93
C CYS A 31 5.20 23.15 2.61
N LYS A 32 4.26 22.33 2.12
CA LYS A 32 2.90 22.78 1.77
C LYS A 32 1.96 22.99 2.96
N ASP A 33 2.38 22.58 4.16
CA ASP A 33 1.70 22.92 5.42
C ASP A 33 2.08 24.33 5.93
N LEU A 34 3.11 24.96 5.36
CA LEU A 34 3.63 26.25 5.79
C LEU A 34 4.18 26.25 7.24
N SER A 35 4.62 25.11 7.77
CA SER A 35 5.22 25.00 9.11
C SER A 35 6.63 25.61 9.20
N LEU A 36 7.22 26.01 8.07
CA LEU A 36 8.54 26.64 7.98
C LEU A 36 8.44 28.01 7.32
N LYS A 37 9.25 28.96 7.77
CA LYS A 37 9.40 30.29 7.13
C LYS A 37 10.85 30.74 7.12
N LEU A 38 11.15 31.73 6.28
CA LEU A 38 12.45 32.41 6.27
C LEU A 38 12.34 33.70 7.08
N ALA A 39 13.24 33.89 8.05
CA ALA A 39 13.35 35.10 8.86
C ALA A 39 14.83 35.39 9.13
N ASP A 40 15.26 36.65 8.97
CA ASP A 40 16.64 37.09 9.21
C ASP A 40 17.72 36.23 8.50
N GLY A 41 17.41 35.80 7.27
CA GLY A 41 18.31 34.96 6.48
C GLY A 41 18.48 33.53 6.98
N LYS A 42 17.64 33.08 7.92
CA LYS A 42 17.62 31.70 8.44
C LYS A 42 16.21 31.11 8.38
N VAL A 43 16.14 29.79 8.33
CA VAL A 43 14.86 29.08 8.39
C VAL A 43 14.43 28.96 9.84
N THR A 44 13.16 29.26 10.13
CA THR A 44 12.55 29.17 11.46
C THR A 44 11.19 28.46 11.38
N ILE A 45 10.70 27.98 12.52
CA ILE A 45 9.36 27.36 12.62
C ILE A 45 8.31 28.46 12.51
N ASN A 46 7.32 28.25 11.64
CA ASN A 46 6.15 29.11 11.56
C ASN A 46 5.14 28.73 12.64
N GLN A 47 4.57 29.74 13.31
CA GLN A 47 3.58 29.56 14.37
C GLN A 47 2.14 29.46 13.83
N GLU A 48 1.96 29.71 12.54
CA GLU A 48 0.66 29.63 11.85
C GLU A 48 0.71 28.60 10.70
N PRO A 49 0.97 27.32 10.99
CA PRO A 49 0.82 26.26 10.00
C PRO A 49 -0.65 26.03 9.67
N ILE A 50 -0.95 25.44 8.52
CA ILE A 50 -2.33 25.13 8.11
C ILE A 50 -2.91 24.05 9.03
N PHE A 51 -2.25 22.89 9.05
CA PHE A 51 -2.66 21.73 9.83
C PHE A 51 -1.66 21.39 10.93
N GLY A 52 -0.43 21.91 10.86
CA GLY A 52 0.67 21.46 11.70
C GLY A 52 1.46 20.38 10.97
N CYS A 53 2.72 20.19 11.37
CA CYS A 53 3.62 19.29 10.65
C CYS A 53 3.02 17.88 10.60
N ILE A 54 2.77 17.36 9.40
CA ILE A 54 2.26 16.00 9.21
C ILE A 54 3.35 14.93 9.25
N ALA A 55 4.60 15.30 9.50
CA ALA A 55 5.77 14.43 9.46
C ALA A 55 5.99 13.70 8.11
N CYS A 56 5.82 14.40 6.97
CA CYS A 56 6.10 13.82 5.64
C CYS A 56 7.58 13.80 5.25
N GLY A 57 8.47 14.43 6.04
CA GLY A 57 9.92 14.39 5.84
C GLY A 57 10.47 15.14 4.62
N HIS A 58 9.63 15.68 3.71
CA HIS A 58 10.09 16.36 2.50
C HIS A 58 11.09 17.49 2.75
N CYS A 59 10.87 18.29 3.80
CA CYS A 59 11.77 19.40 4.15
C CYS A 59 13.17 18.93 4.57
N ALA A 60 13.26 17.79 5.27
CA ALA A 60 14.52 17.17 5.64
C ALA A 60 15.21 16.58 4.40
N ALA A 61 14.47 15.87 3.54
CA ALA A 61 15.01 15.20 2.35
C ALA A 61 15.62 16.16 1.31
N VAL A 62 15.11 17.39 1.20
CA VAL A 62 15.62 18.39 0.24
C VAL A 62 16.66 19.35 0.85
N CYS A 63 16.98 19.23 2.14
CA CYS A 63 17.91 20.13 2.78
C CYS A 63 19.36 19.78 2.41
N PRO A 64 20.09 20.62 1.65
CA PRO A 64 21.44 20.28 1.18
C PRO A 64 22.47 20.15 2.31
N ASN A 65 22.19 20.77 3.47
CA ASN A 65 23.10 20.79 4.62
C ASN A 65 22.65 19.89 5.77
N ASN A 66 21.59 19.08 5.58
CA ASN A 66 21.01 18.24 6.63
C ASN A 66 20.72 19.02 7.93
N ALA A 67 20.19 20.24 7.77
CA ALA A 67 19.91 21.15 8.87
C ALA A 67 18.51 20.96 9.48
N ILE A 68 17.68 20.07 8.92
CA ILE A 68 16.30 19.85 9.36
C ILE A 68 16.14 18.39 9.75
N MET A 69 15.55 18.18 10.91
CA MET A 69 15.11 16.88 11.40
C MET A 69 13.61 16.93 11.65
N VAL A 70 12.90 15.86 11.30
CA VAL A 70 11.46 15.72 11.56
C VAL A 70 11.24 14.40 12.29
N GLU A 71 10.54 14.45 13.41
CA GLU A 71 10.23 13.29 14.24
C GLU A 71 8.77 13.32 14.70
N GLY A 72 8.30 12.23 15.30
CA GLY A 72 6.93 12.10 15.75
C GLY A 72 6.01 11.60 14.63
N ARG A 73 4.74 11.40 14.96
CA ARG A 73 3.74 10.81 14.05
C ARG A 73 4.20 9.47 13.43
N THR A 74 4.89 8.63 14.22
CA THR A 74 5.56 7.37 13.82
C THR A 74 6.79 7.49 12.93
N LEU A 75 7.21 8.71 12.58
CA LEU A 75 8.48 8.96 11.90
C LEU A 75 9.59 9.21 12.93
N SER A 76 10.74 8.56 12.72
CA SER A 76 11.97 8.77 13.47
C SER A 76 13.09 9.28 12.55
N SER A 77 14.11 9.87 13.15
CA SER A 77 15.33 10.28 12.45
C SER A 77 16.05 9.13 11.72
N ARG A 78 15.81 7.87 12.09
CA ARG A 78 16.39 6.68 11.46
C ARG A 78 15.70 6.26 10.17
N ASP A 79 14.48 6.75 9.94
CA ASP A 79 13.68 6.40 8.76
C ASP A 79 14.09 7.22 7.53
N PHE A 80 14.94 8.23 7.72
CA PHE A 80 15.54 8.98 6.62
C PHE A 80 16.65 8.16 5.97
N ILE A 81 16.32 7.52 4.87
CA ILE A 81 17.25 6.76 4.05
C ILE A 81 17.84 7.70 2.99
N GLN A 82 19.13 7.53 2.70
CA GLN A 82 19.79 8.24 1.61
C GLN A 82 19.17 7.82 0.28
N ILE A 83 18.64 8.80 -0.47
CA ILE A 83 18.11 8.55 -1.81
C ILE A 83 19.29 8.13 -2.71
N PRO A 84 19.19 7.00 -3.44
CA PRO A 84 20.25 6.56 -4.34
C PRO A 84 20.62 7.63 -5.37
N SER A 85 21.88 7.61 -5.81
CA SER A 85 22.38 8.46 -6.89
C SER A 85 21.62 8.20 -8.20
N LYS A 86 21.81 9.05 -9.21
CA LYS A 86 21.14 8.88 -10.51
C LYS A 86 21.61 7.60 -11.19
N GLU A 87 22.86 7.21 -10.97
CA GLU A 87 23.53 6.04 -11.53
C GLU A 87 23.08 4.73 -10.88
N GLU A 88 22.68 4.77 -9.60
CA GLU A 88 22.13 3.61 -8.87
C GLU A 88 20.63 3.38 -9.16
N LYS A 89 19.94 4.35 -9.75
CA LYS A 89 18.51 4.24 -10.08
C LYS A 89 18.30 3.38 -11.33
N THR A 90 17.27 2.54 -11.28
CA THR A 90 16.75 1.79 -12.42
C THR A 90 16.51 2.69 -13.63
N SER A 91 16.98 2.25 -14.79
CA SER A 91 16.70 2.94 -16.06
C SER A 91 15.26 2.72 -16.53
N TYR A 92 14.75 3.63 -17.37
CA TYR A 92 13.41 3.47 -17.95
C TYR A 92 13.22 2.13 -18.67
N ARG A 93 14.23 1.67 -19.41
CA ARG A 93 14.17 0.42 -20.17
C ARG A 93 14.03 -0.80 -19.25
N GLU A 94 14.80 -0.83 -18.17
CA GLU A 94 14.74 -1.91 -17.18
C GLU A 94 13.38 -1.93 -16.49
N LEU A 95 12.89 -0.78 -16.03
CA LEU A 95 11.56 -0.66 -15.43
C LEU A 95 10.46 -1.10 -16.41
N TYR A 96 10.52 -0.63 -17.66
CA TYR A 96 9.55 -0.98 -18.69
C TYR A 96 9.53 -2.50 -18.95
N SER A 97 10.70 -3.13 -18.99
CA SER A 97 10.82 -4.57 -19.19
C SER A 97 10.23 -5.35 -18.01
N LEU A 98 10.48 -4.92 -16.77
CA LEU A 98 9.90 -5.50 -15.56
C LEU A 98 8.37 -5.43 -15.58
N VAL A 99 7.82 -4.25 -15.87
CA VAL A 99 6.36 -4.03 -15.89
C VAL A 99 5.69 -4.84 -17.00
N LEU A 100 6.34 -5.02 -18.16
CA LEU A 100 5.83 -5.87 -19.23
C LEU A 100 5.89 -7.36 -18.91
N ALA A 101 6.96 -7.81 -18.23
CA ALA A 101 7.15 -9.20 -17.86
C ALA A 101 6.11 -9.67 -16.84
N ARG A 102 5.72 -8.78 -15.92
CA ARG A 102 4.70 -9.06 -14.90
C ARG A 102 3.37 -9.46 -15.52
N ARG A 103 2.95 -10.70 -15.29
CA ARG A 103 1.65 -11.26 -15.70
C ARG A 103 0.91 -11.82 -14.50
N SER A 104 -0.41 -11.84 -14.57
CA SER A 104 -1.23 -12.52 -13.55
C SER A 104 -1.07 -14.03 -13.69
N VAL A 105 -0.21 -14.60 -12.84
CA VAL A 105 0.08 -16.03 -12.80
C VAL A 105 -1.05 -16.76 -12.08
N ARG A 106 -1.41 -17.94 -12.60
CA ARG A 106 -2.53 -18.76 -12.08
C ARG A 106 -2.19 -20.25 -12.00
N ASP A 107 -0.90 -20.55 -12.12
CA ASP A 107 -0.34 -21.89 -12.02
C ASP A 107 1.00 -21.74 -11.31
N PHE A 108 1.08 -22.29 -10.10
CA PHE A 108 2.21 -22.07 -9.19
C PHE A 108 2.95 -23.38 -8.96
N GLN A 109 4.27 -23.27 -8.86
CA GLN A 109 5.10 -24.41 -8.47
C GLN A 109 4.83 -24.76 -7.01
N ASP A 110 4.86 -26.06 -6.69
CA ASP A 110 4.79 -26.56 -5.32
C ASP A 110 6.16 -26.37 -4.63
N ARG A 111 6.52 -25.10 -4.42
CA ARG A 111 7.79 -24.66 -3.84
C ARG A 111 7.52 -23.51 -2.89
N GLU A 112 7.89 -23.67 -1.62
CA GLU A 112 7.76 -22.61 -0.62
C GLU A 112 8.62 -21.39 -0.97
N VAL A 113 8.17 -20.22 -0.51
CA VAL A 113 8.87 -18.95 -0.71
C VAL A 113 9.74 -18.67 0.51
N ASP A 114 11.03 -18.42 0.29
CA ASP A 114 11.96 -18.11 1.38
C ASP A 114 11.48 -16.89 2.18
N PRO A 115 11.44 -16.94 3.53
CA PRO A 115 11.12 -15.79 4.37
C PRO A 115 11.90 -14.52 4.02
N ASP A 116 13.18 -14.62 3.64
CA ASP A 116 14.00 -13.47 3.25
C ASP A 116 13.48 -12.79 1.98
N ILE A 117 12.84 -13.54 1.08
CA ILE A 117 12.18 -13.01 -0.12
C ILE A 117 10.91 -12.26 0.28
N ILE A 118 10.13 -12.79 1.23
CA ILE A 118 8.93 -12.14 1.76
C ILE A 118 9.30 -10.80 2.39
N ASP A 119 10.36 -10.77 3.19
CA ASP A 119 10.85 -9.54 3.83
C ASP A 119 11.29 -8.49 2.80
N LYS A 120 11.98 -8.89 1.73
CA LYS A 120 12.33 -7.97 0.63
C LYS A 120 11.10 -7.38 -0.07
N ILE A 121 10.06 -8.19 -0.27
CA ILE A 121 8.80 -7.72 -0.86
C ILE A 121 8.16 -6.67 0.07
N LEU A 122 8.08 -6.95 1.37
CA LEU A 122 7.53 -6.02 2.36
C LEU A 122 8.34 -4.72 2.44
N GLN A 123 9.67 -4.81 2.44
CA GLN A 123 10.56 -3.65 2.46
C GLN A 123 10.35 -2.72 1.27
N LEU A 124 10.02 -3.26 0.09
CA LEU A 124 9.68 -2.43 -1.07
C LEU A 124 8.25 -1.89 -0.95
N SER A 125 7.29 -2.69 -0.49
CA SER A 125 5.90 -2.25 -0.25
C SER A 125 5.78 -1.08 0.71
N VAL A 126 6.58 -0.99 1.78
CA VAL A 126 6.52 0.13 2.74
C VAL A 126 6.94 1.47 2.14
N THR A 127 7.60 1.47 0.98
CA THR A 127 7.96 2.71 0.26
C THR A 127 6.81 3.28 -0.57
N ALA A 128 5.65 2.59 -0.61
CA ALA A 128 4.48 3.06 -1.31
C ALA A 128 4.07 4.46 -0.82
N PRO A 129 3.77 5.39 -1.73
CA PRO A 129 3.30 6.72 -1.35
C PRO A 129 1.93 6.64 -0.69
N MET A 130 1.65 7.63 0.15
CA MET A 130 0.38 7.80 0.86
C MET A 130 -0.02 9.27 0.85
N GLY A 131 -1.32 9.55 1.00
CA GLY A 131 -1.82 10.93 1.02
C GLY A 131 -1.37 11.72 2.25
N ILE A 132 -1.64 11.20 3.45
CA ILE A 132 -1.29 11.83 4.73
C ILE A 132 -0.64 10.78 5.62
N PRO A 133 0.62 10.98 6.05
CA PRO A 133 1.26 10.07 6.98
C PRO A 133 0.81 10.30 8.44
N PRO A 134 0.84 9.25 9.27
CA PRO A 134 1.09 7.85 8.89
C PRO A 134 -0.15 7.21 8.23
N SER A 135 0.09 6.29 7.29
CA SER A 135 -0.95 5.44 6.71
C SER A 135 -0.97 4.07 7.38
N SER A 136 -2.16 3.55 7.62
CA SER A 136 -2.41 2.27 8.28
C SER A 136 -2.78 1.20 7.26
N VAL A 137 -1.82 0.91 6.39
CA VAL A 137 -1.86 -0.26 5.51
C VAL A 137 -1.29 -1.46 6.26
N GLU A 138 -2.09 -2.51 6.37
CA GLU A 138 -1.77 -3.76 7.02
C GLU A 138 -1.69 -4.89 5.99
N VAL A 139 -0.90 -5.92 6.28
CA VAL A 139 -0.70 -7.07 5.38
C VAL A 139 -0.88 -8.36 6.14
N MET A 140 -1.85 -9.17 5.71
CA MET A 140 -1.98 -10.56 6.17
C MET A 140 -1.19 -11.47 5.23
N ILE A 141 -0.23 -12.22 5.80
CA ILE A 141 0.65 -13.11 5.04
C ILE A 141 0.27 -14.57 5.32
N LEU A 142 -0.18 -15.26 4.28
CA LEU A 142 -0.47 -16.69 4.29
C LEU A 142 0.70 -17.41 3.65
N HIS A 143 1.66 -17.84 4.47
CA HIS A 143 2.84 -18.55 4.00
C HIS A 143 2.62 -20.07 4.02
N GLY A 144 2.79 -20.71 2.87
CA GLY A 144 2.67 -22.14 2.66
C GLY A 144 1.35 -22.50 1.96
N LYS A 145 1.44 -23.42 0.99
CA LYS A 145 0.30 -23.90 0.18
C LYS A 145 -0.88 -24.36 1.05
N THR A 146 -0.61 -25.06 2.15
CA THR A 146 -1.66 -25.52 3.08
C THR A 146 -2.47 -24.37 3.65
N ARG A 147 -1.80 -23.33 4.18
CA ARG A 147 -2.49 -22.16 4.77
C ARG A 147 -3.26 -21.36 3.73
N VAL A 148 -2.69 -21.19 2.53
CA VAL A 148 -3.37 -20.53 1.41
C VAL A 148 -4.62 -21.29 0.99
N ARG A 149 -4.55 -22.63 0.94
CA ARG A 149 -5.69 -23.49 0.60
C ARG A 149 -6.77 -23.46 1.66
N GLU A 150 -6.40 -23.58 2.93
CA GLU A 150 -7.31 -23.46 4.07
C GLU A 150 -8.09 -22.14 4.01
N PHE A 151 -7.39 -21.01 3.89
CA PHE A 151 -8.02 -19.70 3.73
C PHE A 151 -8.94 -19.63 2.51
N SER A 152 -8.50 -20.17 1.36
CA SER A 152 -9.30 -20.15 0.14
C SER A 152 -10.61 -20.91 0.32
N PHE A 153 -10.54 -22.08 0.94
CA PHE A 153 -11.70 -22.94 1.16
C PHE A 153 -12.65 -22.37 2.20
N ASP A 154 -12.13 -21.80 3.28
CA ASP A 154 -12.93 -21.09 4.29
C ASP A 154 -13.63 -19.87 3.68
N PHE A 155 -12.94 -19.12 2.81
CA PHE A 155 -13.53 -17.99 2.11
C PHE A 155 -14.65 -18.42 1.15
N ILE A 156 -14.46 -19.52 0.40
CA ILE A 156 -15.52 -20.08 -0.46
C ILE A 156 -16.74 -20.51 0.39
N ASP A 157 -16.52 -21.14 1.54
CA ASP A 157 -17.61 -21.53 2.44
C ASP A 157 -18.32 -20.32 3.06
N TYR A 158 -17.58 -19.25 3.37
CA TYR A 158 -18.15 -17.97 3.77
C TYR A 158 -19.03 -17.39 2.66
N LEU A 159 -18.52 -17.29 1.42
CA LEU A 159 -19.27 -16.81 0.26
C LEU A 159 -20.53 -17.66 0.01
N LYS A 160 -20.45 -18.97 0.21
CA LYS A 160 -21.60 -19.89 0.07
C LYS A 160 -22.77 -19.50 0.98
N LYS A 161 -22.51 -18.97 2.18
CA LYS A 161 -23.56 -18.52 3.12
C LYS A 161 -24.40 -17.35 2.57
N TYR A 162 -23.83 -16.53 1.70
CA TYR A 162 -24.50 -15.37 1.10
C TYR A 162 -25.23 -15.70 -0.22
N ARG A 163 -25.18 -16.95 -0.69
CA ARG A 163 -25.80 -17.37 -1.96
C ARG A 163 -27.29 -17.03 -2.08
N TRP A 164 -28.02 -17.08 -0.97
CA TRP A 164 -29.46 -16.78 -0.99
C TRP A 164 -29.73 -15.30 -1.30
N ILE A 165 -28.93 -14.38 -0.76
CA ILE A 165 -29.04 -12.92 -0.98
C ILE A 165 -28.77 -12.57 -2.44
N ILE A 166 -27.81 -13.26 -3.07
CA ILE A 166 -27.45 -13.04 -4.47
C ILE A 166 -28.28 -13.91 -5.44
N SER A 167 -29.41 -14.48 -5.01
CA SER A 167 -30.25 -15.28 -5.90
C SER A 167 -30.75 -14.43 -7.09
N PRO A 168 -30.95 -15.02 -8.28
CA PRO A 168 -31.40 -14.27 -9.46
C PRO A 168 -32.70 -13.48 -9.22
N THR A 169 -33.59 -14.02 -8.38
CA THR A 169 -34.85 -13.37 -7.99
C THR A 169 -34.59 -12.13 -7.12
N ILE A 170 -33.74 -12.24 -6.09
CA ILE A 170 -33.42 -11.11 -5.20
C ILE A 170 -32.64 -10.05 -5.97
N ILE A 171 -31.63 -10.43 -6.76
CA ILE A 171 -30.86 -9.48 -7.58
C ILE A 171 -31.74 -8.77 -8.61
N ARG A 172 -32.71 -9.46 -9.21
CA ARG A 172 -33.72 -8.83 -10.09
C ARG A 172 -34.59 -7.82 -9.35
N LEU A 173 -35.00 -8.13 -8.13
CA LEU A 173 -35.76 -7.22 -7.27
C LEU A 173 -34.93 -6.00 -6.85
N LEU A 174 -33.65 -6.19 -6.56
CA LEU A 174 -32.72 -5.14 -6.14
C LEU A 174 -32.25 -4.25 -7.30
N ARG A 175 -32.51 -4.63 -8.55
CA ARG A 175 -32.09 -3.89 -9.76
C ARG A 175 -32.33 -2.37 -9.71
N PRO A 176 -33.47 -1.85 -9.21
CA PRO A 176 -33.69 -0.41 -9.11
C PRO A 176 -32.73 0.31 -8.16
N PHE A 177 -32.20 -0.39 -7.15
CA PHE A 177 -31.31 0.18 -6.13
C PHE A 177 -29.83 0.07 -6.49
N ILE A 178 -29.43 -1.05 -7.12
CA ILE A 178 -28.02 -1.31 -7.46
C ILE A 178 -27.62 -0.73 -8.83
N GLY A 179 -28.58 -0.38 -9.68
CA GLY A 179 -28.32 0.12 -11.03
C GLY A 179 -28.04 -0.98 -12.07
N LYS A 180 -28.02 -0.60 -13.35
CA LYS A 180 -27.88 -1.55 -14.47
C LYS A 180 -26.52 -2.26 -14.47
N ASP A 181 -25.43 -1.52 -14.31
CA ASP A 181 -24.08 -2.06 -14.45
C ASP A 181 -23.77 -3.08 -13.36
N ASN A 182 -24.12 -2.78 -12.11
CA ASN A 182 -23.97 -3.73 -11.00
C ASN A 182 -24.89 -4.94 -11.18
N TYR A 183 -26.14 -4.74 -11.61
CA TYR A 183 -27.06 -5.84 -11.90
C TYR A 183 -26.48 -6.79 -12.97
N ASP A 184 -25.94 -6.24 -14.05
CA ASP A 184 -25.31 -7.02 -15.10
C ASP A 184 -24.06 -7.73 -14.58
N ALA A 185 -23.19 -7.06 -13.80
CA ALA A 185 -22.02 -7.68 -13.17
C ALA A 185 -22.38 -8.84 -12.24
N PHE A 186 -23.41 -8.69 -11.39
CA PHE A 186 -23.87 -9.78 -10.53
C PHE A 186 -24.33 -10.99 -11.35
N ARG A 187 -25.12 -10.75 -12.38
CA ARG A 187 -25.73 -11.80 -13.21
C ARG A 187 -24.73 -12.50 -14.11
N THR A 188 -23.80 -11.78 -14.73
CA THR A 188 -22.90 -12.32 -15.77
C THR A 188 -21.55 -12.77 -15.23
N PHE A 189 -21.15 -12.29 -14.05
CA PHE A 189 -19.83 -12.57 -13.50
C PHE A 189 -19.90 -13.12 -12.07
N VAL A 190 -20.44 -12.36 -11.11
CA VAL A 190 -20.31 -12.70 -9.68
C VAL A 190 -21.00 -14.02 -9.33
N ILE A 191 -22.26 -14.20 -9.72
CA ILE A 191 -23.01 -15.44 -9.41
C ILE A 191 -22.37 -16.66 -10.11
N PRO A 192 -22.11 -16.64 -11.44
CA PRO A 192 -21.41 -17.75 -12.10
C PRO A 192 -20.05 -18.08 -11.51
N MET A 193 -19.25 -17.06 -11.14
CA MET A 193 -17.95 -17.24 -10.51
C MET A 193 -18.07 -17.92 -9.15
N MET A 194 -19.05 -17.52 -8.32
CA MET A 194 -19.29 -18.17 -7.03
C MET A 194 -19.74 -19.61 -7.17
N ASP A 195 -20.62 -19.91 -8.13
CA ASP A 195 -21.02 -21.28 -8.46
C ASP A 195 -19.80 -22.12 -8.86
N PHE A 196 -18.97 -21.57 -9.72
CA PHE A 196 -17.74 -22.21 -10.19
C PHE A 196 -16.79 -22.52 -9.02
N PHE A 197 -16.48 -21.57 -8.14
CA PHE A 197 -15.58 -21.83 -7.01
C PHE A 197 -16.13 -22.87 -6.04
N VAL A 198 -17.44 -22.84 -5.75
CA VAL A 198 -18.08 -23.84 -4.88
C VAL A 198 -18.00 -25.23 -5.52
N GLN A 199 -18.24 -25.36 -6.83
CA GLN A 199 -18.14 -26.64 -7.54
C GLN A 199 -16.70 -27.16 -7.56
N ARG A 200 -15.73 -26.30 -7.85
CA ARG A 200 -14.31 -26.67 -7.91
C ARG A 200 -13.76 -27.09 -6.56
N LYS A 201 -14.17 -26.42 -5.48
CA LYS A 201 -13.83 -26.82 -4.11
C LYS A 201 -14.29 -28.25 -3.79
N VAL A 202 -15.47 -28.68 -4.26
CA VAL A 202 -15.97 -30.05 -4.05
C VAL A 202 -15.07 -31.10 -4.75
N MET A 203 -14.40 -30.71 -5.83
CA MET A 203 -13.40 -31.53 -6.53
C MET A 203 -12.00 -31.41 -5.90
N GLU A 204 -11.88 -30.75 -4.74
CA GLU A 204 -10.62 -30.41 -4.06
C GLU A 204 -9.69 -29.51 -4.89
N GLU A 205 -10.20 -28.85 -5.92
CA GLU A 205 -9.44 -27.94 -6.77
C GLU A 205 -9.56 -26.49 -6.26
N ASN A 206 -8.42 -25.85 -5.96
CA ASN A 206 -8.39 -24.46 -5.52
C ASN A 206 -8.24 -23.50 -6.69
N TRP A 207 -9.35 -22.99 -7.20
CA TRP A 207 -9.36 -22.02 -8.30
C TRP A 207 -9.40 -20.56 -7.83
N LEU A 208 -9.51 -20.32 -6.52
CA LEU A 208 -9.56 -18.95 -5.99
C LEU A 208 -8.15 -18.35 -5.91
N LEU A 209 -7.21 -19.07 -5.29
CA LEU A 209 -5.82 -18.66 -5.12
C LEU A 209 -4.82 -19.63 -5.76
N TYR A 210 -5.31 -20.58 -6.58
CA TYR A 210 -4.48 -21.47 -7.42
C TYR A 210 -3.42 -22.27 -6.66
N ASP A 211 -3.69 -22.60 -5.39
CA ASP A 211 -2.74 -23.27 -4.50
C ASP A 211 -1.35 -22.59 -4.44
N ALA A 212 -1.32 -21.26 -4.58
CA ALA A 212 -0.09 -20.49 -4.48
C ALA A 212 0.64 -20.79 -3.15
N PRO A 213 1.98 -20.88 -3.15
CA PRO A 213 2.76 -21.14 -1.93
C PRO A 213 2.80 -19.94 -0.98
N LEU A 214 2.34 -18.77 -1.43
CA LEU A 214 2.28 -17.53 -0.66
C LEU A 214 1.08 -16.71 -1.14
N ALA A 215 0.28 -16.19 -0.20
CA ALA A 215 -0.69 -15.14 -0.49
C ALA A 215 -0.50 -13.97 0.48
N MET A 216 -0.55 -12.74 -0.05
CA MET A 216 -0.44 -11.50 0.72
C MET A 216 -1.70 -10.68 0.50
N TYR A 217 -2.44 -10.41 1.58
CA TYR A 217 -3.67 -9.62 1.53
C TYR A 217 -3.44 -8.26 2.18
N PHE A 218 -3.44 -7.22 1.36
CA PHE A 218 -3.24 -5.83 1.76
C PHE A 218 -4.59 -5.18 2.06
N TYR A 219 -4.71 -4.56 3.23
CA TYR A 219 -5.94 -3.87 3.65
C TYR A 219 -5.62 -2.60 4.44
N GLY A 220 -6.59 -1.70 4.49
CA GLY A 220 -6.45 -0.42 5.17
C GLY A 220 -7.32 -0.34 6.41
N VAL A 221 -6.77 0.17 7.52
CA VAL A 221 -7.52 0.53 8.72
C VAL A 221 -7.51 2.05 8.81
N PHE A 222 -8.63 2.73 8.52
CA PHE A 222 -8.70 4.20 8.55
C PHE A 222 -7.67 4.90 7.64
N THR A 223 -7.53 4.42 6.40
CA THR A 223 -6.67 5.06 5.38
C THR A 223 -7.44 5.29 4.08
N ASP A 224 -6.84 6.03 3.15
CA ASP A 224 -7.37 6.17 1.80
C ASP A 224 -7.54 4.76 1.18
N PRO A 225 -8.71 4.44 0.59
CA PRO A 225 -8.94 3.14 -0.04
C PRO A 225 -7.90 2.77 -1.10
N ALA A 226 -7.19 3.74 -1.70
CA ALA A 226 -6.15 3.52 -2.68
C ALA A 226 -4.84 2.99 -2.08
N ASP A 227 -4.49 3.38 -0.84
CA ASP A 227 -3.18 3.12 -0.23
C ASP A 227 -2.82 1.61 -0.22
N PRO A 228 -3.70 0.67 0.20
CA PRO A 228 -3.39 -0.75 0.16
C PRO A 228 -3.15 -1.29 -1.25
N TYR A 229 -3.84 -0.76 -2.27
CA TYR A 229 -3.64 -1.19 -3.66
C TYR A 229 -2.31 -0.71 -4.23
N ILE A 230 -1.84 0.48 -3.83
CA ILE A 230 -0.52 0.99 -4.22
C ILE A 230 0.56 0.12 -3.59
N ALA A 231 0.45 -0.18 -2.29
CA ALA A 231 1.38 -1.08 -1.58
C ALA A 231 1.41 -2.50 -2.18
N ALA A 232 0.24 -3.05 -2.53
CA ALA A 232 0.12 -4.33 -3.21
C ALA A 232 0.76 -4.30 -4.62
N THR A 233 0.64 -3.18 -5.34
CA THR A 233 1.29 -3.01 -6.65
C THR A 233 2.81 -3.03 -6.52
N TYR A 234 3.34 -2.35 -5.51
CA TYR A 234 4.77 -2.38 -5.18
C TYR A 234 5.21 -3.81 -4.82
N ALA A 235 4.40 -4.54 -4.05
CA ALA A 235 4.65 -5.94 -3.71
C ALA A 235 4.77 -6.84 -4.96
N MET A 236 3.84 -6.68 -5.92
CA MET A 236 3.86 -7.45 -7.18
C MET A 236 5.12 -7.15 -8.01
N LEU A 237 5.53 -5.88 -8.10
CA LEU A 237 6.74 -5.50 -8.83
C LEU A 237 8.01 -6.01 -8.13
N ALA A 238 8.03 -5.98 -6.79
CA ALA A 238 9.11 -6.54 -6.00
C ALA A 238 9.21 -8.07 -6.23
N ALA A 239 8.09 -8.78 -6.17
CA ALA A 239 8.01 -10.22 -6.43
C ALA A 239 8.53 -10.57 -7.83
N GLU A 240 8.08 -9.85 -8.87
CA GLU A 240 8.56 -10.02 -10.25
C GLU A 240 10.09 -9.81 -10.34
N SER A 241 10.61 -8.77 -9.67
CA SER A 241 12.06 -8.48 -9.68
C SER A 241 12.90 -9.56 -9.01
N LEU A 242 12.28 -10.35 -8.12
CA LEU A 242 12.87 -11.48 -7.40
C LEU A 242 12.61 -12.83 -8.12
N GLY A 243 12.01 -12.80 -9.31
CA GLY A 243 11.72 -13.99 -10.13
C GLY A 243 10.50 -14.79 -9.68
N LEU A 244 9.58 -14.16 -8.91
CA LEU A 244 8.31 -14.76 -8.53
C LEU A 244 7.19 -14.29 -9.47
N GLY A 245 6.26 -15.20 -9.77
CA GLY A 245 4.98 -14.85 -10.39
C GLY A 245 3.95 -14.45 -9.33
N SER A 246 3.06 -13.51 -9.67
CA SER A 246 1.97 -13.03 -8.81
C SER A 246 0.63 -12.96 -9.54
#